data_AF-A0A958FKM0-F1
#
_entry.id   AF-A0A958FKM0-F1
#
_cell.length_a   1.000
_cell.length_b   1.000
_cell.length_c   1.000
_cell.angle_alpha   90.00
_cell.angle_beta   90.00
_cell.angle_gamma   90.00
#
_symmetry.space_group_name_H-M   'P 1'
#
loop_
_entity.id
_entity.type
_entity.pdbx_description
1 polymer ?
#
loop_
_entity_poly.entity_id
_entity_poly.type
_entity_poly.pdbx_seq_one_letter_code
_entity_poly.pdbx_strand_id
1 'polypeptide(L)'
;MKVKSTETAVTIQPTENGSLAVTGLENLRDSRGEALPTKAKIYLCRCGGSNNKPFCDGSHKRNGFSGARESSASLDREKAYPGKQITVHDNRAICSHSERCVKELAAVFSKKARPWVNSDGASPEEIVALVKRCPSGALSYSIEGTQQRDFTREPQITV
;
A
#
# COMPACT_ATOMS: atom_id res chain seq x y z
N MET A 1 36.49 -6.33 -8.41
CA MET A 1 35.60 -5.65 -9.37
C MET A 1 34.39 -5.11 -8.61
N LYS A 2 34.13 -3.80 -8.67
CA LYS A 2 32.92 -3.20 -8.08
C LYS A 2 31.77 -3.46 -9.05
N VAL A 3 30.86 -4.36 -8.69
CA VAL A 3 29.60 -4.54 -9.41
C VAL A 3 28.78 -3.26 -9.16
N LYS A 4 28.73 -2.38 -10.16
CA LYS A 4 27.80 -1.24 -10.14
C LYS A 4 26.42 -1.81 -10.47
N SER A 5 25.64 -2.12 -9.45
CA SER A 5 24.21 -2.35 -9.58
C SER A 5 23.59 -1.03 -10.05
N THR A 6 23.37 -0.87 -11.34
CA THR A 6 22.51 0.20 -11.87
C THR A 6 21.07 -0.25 -11.67
N GLU A 7 20.65 -0.28 -10.42
CA GLU A 7 19.27 -0.61 -10.05
C GLU A 7 18.40 0.56 -10.54
N THR A 8 17.60 0.31 -11.58
CA THR A 8 16.68 1.33 -12.09
C THR A 8 15.58 1.50 -11.06
N ALA A 9 15.53 2.65 -10.39
CA ALA A 9 14.54 2.91 -9.36
C ALA A 9 13.11 2.71 -9.91
N VAL A 10 12.33 1.87 -9.23
CA VAL A 10 10.93 1.63 -9.58
C VAL A 10 10.13 2.88 -9.24
N THR A 11 9.36 3.41 -10.20
CA THR A 11 8.59 4.64 -10.01
C THR A 11 7.16 4.50 -10.51
N ILE A 12 6.24 5.21 -9.87
CA ILE A 12 4.85 5.40 -10.30
C ILE A 12 4.58 6.89 -10.37
N GLN A 13 4.18 7.39 -11.54
CA GLN A 13 3.89 8.80 -11.77
C GLN A 13 2.52 8.97 -12.44
N PRO A 14 1.56 9.66 -11.81
CA PRO A 14 0.31 10.02 -12.47
C PRO A 14 0.59 10.97 -13.64
N THR A 15 0.06 10.65 -14.83
CA THR A 15 0.02 11.62 -15.93
C THR A 15 -1.14 12.59 -15.72
N GLU A 16 -1.00 13.80 -16.23
CA GLU A 16 -2.07 14.80 -16.24
C GLU A 16 -3.35 14.18 -16.83
N ASN A 17 -4.43 14.20 -16.06
CA ASN A 17 -5.76 13.70 -16.44
C ASN A 17 -5.75 12.31 -17.11
N GLY A 18 -4.80 11.44 -16.72
CA GLY A 18 -4.59 10.16 -17.40
C GLY A 18 -4.07 9.04 -16.51
N SER A 19 -3.38 8.09 -17.14
CA SER A 19 -2.86 6.86 -16.54
C SER A 19 -1.82 7.06 -15.43
N LEU A 20 -1.50 5.97 -14.74
CA LEU A 20 -0.29 5.85 -13.91
C LEU A 20 0.85 5.30 -14.78
N ALA A 21 1.89 6.09 -15.01
CA ALA A 21 3.11 5.64 -15.67
C ALA A 21 4.00 4.91 -14.65
N VAL A 22 4.23 3.61 -14.88
CA VAL A 22 5.06 2.77 -14.02
C VAL A 22 6.34 2.40 -14.76
N THR A 23 7.50 2.65 -14.16
CA THR A 23 8.82 2.41 -14.78
C THR A 23 9.63 1.44 -13.92
N GLY A 24 10.31 0.49 -14.55
CA GLY A 24 11.22 -0.45 -13.88
C GLY A 24 10.54 -1.55 -13.05
N LEU A 25 9.21 -1.71 -13.10
CA LEU A 25 8.51 -2.75 -12.36
C LEU A 25 8.54 -4.08 -13.11
N GLU A 26 9.06 -5.12 -12.47
CA GLU A 26 9.06 -6.49 -12.99
C GLU A 26 7.88 -7.32 -12.46
N ASN A 27 7.47 -7.10 -11.21
CA ASN A 27 6.46 -7.89 -10.52
C ASN A 27 5.08 -7.21 -10.57
N LEU A 28 4.35 -7.38 -11.67
CA LEU A 28 2.94 -7.00 -11.80
C LEU A 28 2.06 -8.26 -11.77
N ARG A 29 1.05 -8.30 -10.91
CA ARG A 29 0.16 -9.46 -10.73
C ARG A 29 -1.31 -9.09 -10.72
N ASP A 30 -2.17 -10.02 -11.12
CA ASP A 30 -3.62 -9.91 -10.94
C ASP A 30 -4.05 -10.27 -9.50
N SER A 31 -5.32 -10.05 -9.18
CA SER A 31 -5.92 -10.40 -7.88
C SER A 31 -5.83 -11.88 -7.47
N ARG A 32 -5.53 -12.81 -8.39
CA ARG A 32 -5.29 -14.23 -8.10
C ARG A 32 -3.80 -14.53 -7.87
N GLY A 33 -2.92 -13.55 -8.10
CA GLY A 33 -1.48 -13.68 -7.98
C GLY A 33 -0.79 -14.06 -9.29
N GLU A 34 -1.52 -14.14 -10.41
CA GLU A 34 -0.96 -14.50 -11.70
C GLU A 34 -0.17 -13.33 -12.29
N ALA A 35 0.98 -13.64 -12.91
CA ALA A 35 1.85 -12.63 -13.50
C ALA A 35 1.18 -11.97 -14.71
N LEU A 36 1.28 -10.65 -14.79
CA LEU A 36 0.83 -9.85 -15.93
C LEU A 36 2.01 -9.35 -16.75
N PRO A 37 1.83 -9.07 -18.06
CA PRO A 37 2.91 -8.58 -18.90
C PRO A 37 3.49 -7.25 -18.40
N THR A 38 4.81 -7.21 -18.21
CA THR A 38 5.57 -6.00 -17.88
C THR A 38 6.50 -5.61 -19.02
N LYS A 39 6.86 -4.33 -19.05
CA LYS A 39 7.87 -3.73 -19.93
C LYS A 39 8.65 -2.73 -19.10
N ALA A 40 9.76 -2.20 -19.63
CA ALA A 40 10.54 -1.14 -18.98
C ALA A 40 9.66 0.04 -18.50
N LYS A 41 8.58 0.34 -19.24
CA LYS A 41 7.54 1.28 -18.86
C LYS A 41 6.16 0.75 -19.26
N ILE A 42 5.21 0.80 -18.33
CA ILE A 42 3.79 0.45 -18.56
C ILE A 42 2.88 1.60 -18.10
N TYR A 43 1.64 1.61 -18.58
CA TYR A 43 0.63 2.61 -18.20
C TYR A 43 -0.60 1.89 -17.64
N LEU A 44 -0.87 2.08 -16.36
CA LEU A 44 -2.05 1.50 -15.70
C LEU A 44 -3.23 2.46 -15.75
N CYS A 45 -4.43 1.89 -15.92
CA CYS A 45 -5.67 2.66 -15.97
C CYS A 45 -5.94 3.31 -14.61
N ARG A 46 -6.13 4.63 -14.61
CA ARG A 46 -6.56 5.40 -13.43
C ARG A 46 -8.00 5.87 -13.52
N CYS A 47 -8.55 6.01 -14.73
CA CYS A 47 -9.86 6.61 -14.98
C CYS A 47 -11.04 5.63 -14.88
N GLY A 48 -10.80 4.33 -14.66
CA GLY A 48 -11.84 3.29 -14.66
C GLY A 48 -12.44 2.93 -16.04
N GLY A 49 -12.22 3.74 -17.07
CA GLY A 49 -12.88 3.60 -18.39
C GLY A 49 -12.19 2.68 -19.40
N SER A 50 -11.04 2.08 -19.09
CA SER A 50 -10.32 1.27 -20.10
C SER A 50 -11.02 -0.04 -20.43
N ASN A 51 -11.00 -0.47 -21.69
CA ASN A 51 -11.43 -1.80 -22.12
C ASN A 51 -10.30 -2.84 -22.08
N ASN A 52 -9.06 -2.41 -21.81
CA ASN A 52 -7.87 -3.27 -21.71
C ASN A 52 -7.29 -3.26 -20.29
N LYS A 53 -8.16 -3.31 -19.26
CA LYS A 53 -7.73 -3.30 -17.87
C LYS A 53 -6.78 -4.48 -17.59
N PRO A 54 -5.75 -4.28 -16.75
CA PRO A 54 -5.47 -3.09 -15.93
C PRO A 54 -4.75 -1.96 -16.68
N PHE A 55 -4.41 -2.15 -17.96
CA PHE A 55 -3.65 -1.19 -18.75
C PHE A 55 -4.51 -0.02 -19.23
N CYS A 56 -3.86 1.09 -19.57
CA CYS A 56 -4.50 2.24 -20.19
C CYS A 56 -4.65 2.04 -21.71
N ASP A 57 -5.82 2.38 -22.25
CA ASP A 57 -6.14 2.38 -23.68
C ASP A 57 -6.52 3.78 -24.22
N GLY A 58 -6.25 4.83 -23.44
CA GLY A 58 -6.59 6.21 -23.80
C GLY A 58 -8.02 6.66 -23.47
N SER A 59 -8.87 5.79 -22.91
CA SER A 59 -10.28 6.14 -22.61
C SER A 59 -10.47 7.35 -21.70
N HIS A 60 -9.47 7.72 -20.89
CA HIS A 60 -9.46 8.92 -20.05
C HIS A 60 -9.70 10.23 -20.82
N LYS A 61 -9.29 10.28 -22.10
CA LYS A 61 -9.51 11.45 -22.97
C LYS A 61 -10.97 11.60 -23.40
N ARG A 62 -11.70 10.49 -23.48
CA ARG A 62 -13.09 10.44 -23.98
C ARG A 62 -14.12 10.57 -22.86
N ASN A 63 -13.76 10.13 -21.64
CA ASN A 63 -14.67 10.13 -20.50
C ASN A 63 -14.51 11.35 -19.58
N GLY A 64 -13.68 12.32 -19.95
CA GLY A 64 -13.51 13.57 -19.18
C GLY A 64 -12.85 13.39 -17.82
N PHE A 65 -12.06 12.33 -17.63
CA PHE A 65 -11.40 12.07 -16.34
C PHE A 65 -10.49 13.24 -15.93
N SER A 66 -10.74 13.80 -14.75
CA SER A 66 -9.87 14.78 -14.10
C SER A 66 -9.00 14.09 -13.06
N GLY A 67 -7.69 14.34 -13.13
CA GLY A 67 -6.73 13.90 -12.13
C GLY A 67 -6.60 14.84 -10.94
N ALA A 68 -7.37 15.94 -10.89
CA ALA A 68 -7.32 16.92 -9.82
C ALA A 68 -7.81 16.31 -8.51
N ARG A 69 -7.16 16.66 -7.40
CA ARG A 69 -7.60 16.25 -6.06
C ARG A 69 -8.80 17.11 -5.66
N GLU A 70 -9.98 16.51 -5.55
CA GLU A 70 -11.21 17.23 -5.21
C GLU A 70 -11.30 17.60 -3.71
N SER A 71 -10.64 16.82 -2.84
CA SER A 71 -10.60 17.11 -1.39
C SER A 71 -9.41 18.00 -1.03
N SER A 72 -9.67 19.12 -0.35
CA SER A 72 -8.62 19.97 0.23
C SER A 72 -8.04 19.43 1.53
N ALA A 73 -8.83 18.67 2.31
CA ALA A 73 -8.38 18.09 3.57
C ALA A 73 -7.61 16.78 3.32
N SER A 74 -6.42 16.68 3.89
CA SER A 74 -5.74 15.39 3.95
C SER A 74 -6.45 14.50 4.97
N LEU A 75 -7.01 13.39 4.48
CA LEU A 75 -7.48 12.30 5.33
C LEU A 75 -6.30 11.53 5.93
N ASP A 76 -5.13 11.62 5.29
CA ASP A 76 -3.87 11.02 5.72
C ASP A 76 -3.48 11.50 7.12
N ARG A 77 -3.81 10.67 8.11
CA ARG A 77 -3.58 10.91 9.53
C ARG A 77 -3.28 9.57 10.17
N GLU A 78 -2.03 9.42 10.60
CA GLU A 78 -1.60 8.28 11.37
C GLU A 78 -1.95 8.46 12.86
N LYS A 79 -2.47 7.41 13.48
CA LYS A 79 -2.74 7.36 14.92
C LYS A 79 -1.85 6.32 15.59
N ALA A 80 -1.15 6.74 16.64
CA ALA A 80 -0.34 5.87 17.47
C ALA A 80 -1.15 5.23 18.59
N TYR A 81 -0.86 3.96 18.88
CA TYR A 81 -1.41 3.16 19.96
C TYR A 81 -0.24 2.61 20.78
N PRO A 82 0.19 3.32 21.84
CA PRO A 82 1.30 2.87 22.67
C PRO A 82 0.95 1.59 23.43
N GLY A 83 1.89 0.65 23.48
CA GLY A 83 1.91 -0.50 24.38
C GLY A 83 3.21 -0.51 25.18
N LYS A 84 3.42 -1.55 26.00
CA LYS A 84 4.59 -1.67 26.87
C LYS A 84 5.90 -1.87 26.11
N GLN A 85 5.87 -2.67 25.03
CA GLN A 85 7.05 -3.05 24.26
C GLN A 85 7.01 -2.55 22.81
N ILE A 86 5.82 -2.26 22.29
CA ILE A 86 5.60 -1.87 20.91
C ILE A 86 4.50 -0.82 20.82
N THR A 87 4.66 0.14 19.93
CA THR A 87 3.59 1.06 19.52
C THR A 87 3.10 0.64 18.15
N VAL A 88 1.80 0.37 18.01
CA VAL A 88 1.18 0.16 16.71
C VAL A 88 0.69 1.50 16.18
N HIS A 89 0.92 1.74 14.90
CA HIS A 89 0.41 2.92 14.19
C HIS A 89 -0.60 2.51 13.14
N ASP A 90 -1.65 3.31 12.98
CA ASP A 90 -2.76 3.09 12.05
C ASP A 90 -3.04 4.35 11.24
N ASN A 91 -2.86 4.27 9.94
CA ASN A 91 -3.30 5.27 8.99
C ASN A 91 -4.51 4.76 8.20
N ARG A 92 -5.69 5.01 8.74
CA ARG A 92 -6.95 4.52 8.15
C ARG A 92 -7.22 5.07 6.76
N ALA A 93 -6.66 6.22 6.41
CA ALA A 93 -6.91 6.86 5.11
C ALA A 93 -6.36 6.05 3.93
N ILE A 94 -5.33 5.23 4.18
CA ILE A 94 -4.74 4.34 3.17
C ILE A 94 -5.08 2.87 3.44
N CYS A 95 -6.03 2.57 4.34
CA CYS A 95 -6.41 1.19 4.64
C CYS A 95 -7.17 0.56 3.47
N SER A 96 -6.66 -0.55 2.95
CA SER A 96 -7.34 -1.36 1.91
C SER A 96 -8.51 -2.19 2.45
N HIS A 97 -8.77 -2.15 3.77
CA HIS A 97 -9.82 -2.93 4.43
C HIS A 97 -9.78 -4.44 4.14
N SER A 98 -8.59 -5.03 3.99
CA SER A 98 -8.42 -6.49 3.79
C SER A 98 -8.88 -7.35 4.97
N GLU A 99 -9.18 -6.74 6.12
CA GLU A 99 -9.63 -7.36 7.37
C GLU A 99 -8.66 -8.38 8.00
N ARG A 100 -7.46 -8.53 7.43
CA ARG A 100 -6.44 -9.47 7.90
C ARG A 100 -6.09 -9.27 9.38
N CYS A 101 -5.93 -8.00 9.78
CA CYS A 101 -5.59 -7.62 11.16
C CYS A 101 -6.64 -8.08 12.18
N VAL A 102 -7.92 -7.79 11.92
CA VAL A 102 -9.03 -8.12 12.82
C VAL A 102 -9.39 -9.61 12.81
N LYS A 103 -9.06 -10.34 11.74
CA LYS A 103 -9.31 -11.80 11.63
C LYS A 103 -8.18 -12.63 12.25
N GLU A 104 -6.93 -12.25 12.04
CA GLU A 104 -5.78 -13.05 12.48
C GLU A 104 -5.27 -12.68 13.88
N LEU A 105 -5.51 -11.45 14.36
CA LEU A 105 -4.99 -11.00 15.66
C LEU A 105 -6.04 -10.15 16.40
N ALA A 106 -7.21 -10.73 16.64
CA ALA A 106 -8.38 -10.05 17.23
C ALA A 106 -8.13 -9.50 18.66
N ALA A 107 -7.16 -10.07 19.39
CA ALA A 107 -6.75 -9.56 20.70
C ALA A 107 -6.04 -8.19 20.61
N VAL A 108 -5.40 -7.90 19.47
CA VAL A 108 -4.76 -6.62 19.17
C VAL A 108 -5.69 -5.72 18.38
N PHE A 109 -6.40 -6.22 17.37
CA PHE A 109 -7.25 -5.42 16.48
C PHE A 109 -8.73 -5.80 16.60
N SER A 110 -9.56 -4.92 17.15
CA SER A 110 -10.98 -5.18 17.35
C SER A 110 -11.88 -4.03 16.90
N LYS A 111 -12.80 -4.32 15.97
CA LYS A 111 -13.83 -3.36 15.51
C LYS A 111 -14.76 -2.91 16.65
N LYS A 112 -14.93 -3.77 17.67
CA LYS A 112 -15.83 -3.56 18.81
C LYS A 112 -15.17 -2.80 19.96
N ALA A 113 -13.84 -2.81 20.05
CA ALA A 113 -13.10 -2.16 21.13
C ALA A 113 -12.86 -0.66 20.86
N ARG A 114 -12.71 0.11 21.92
CA ARG A 114 -12.25 1.51 21.91
C ARG A 114 -11.21 1.69 23.03
N PRO A 115 -9.93 1.95 22.72
CA PRO A 115 -9.33 2.02 21.37
C PRO A 115 -9.46 0.68 20.61
N TRP A 116 -9.49 0.76 19.28
CA TRP A 116 -9.66 -0.43 18.44
C TRP A 116 -8.37 -1.26 18.29
N VAL A 117 -7.22 -0.67 18.65
CA VAL A 117 -5.93 -1.33 18.71
C VAL A 117 -5.49 -1.41 20.17
N ASN A 118 -5.10 -2.60 20.59
CA ASN A 118 -4.47 -2.91 21.86
C ASN A 118 -3.06 -3.47 21.60
N SER A 119 -2.05 -2.62 21.70
CA SER A 119 -0.66 -2.99 21.42
C SER A 119 -0.05 -3.96 22.45
N ASP A 120 -0.75 -4.24 23.55
CA ASP A 120 -0.39 -5.25 24.54
C ASP A 120 -1.21 -6.55 24.36
N GLY A 121 -2.01 -6.66 23.30
CA GLY A 121 -2.91 -7.80 23.06
C GLY A 121 -2.22 -9.07 22.56
N ALA A 122 -0.94 -8.99 22.17
CA ALA A 122 -0.12 -10.11 21.71
C ALA A 122 1.37 -9.76 21.89
N SER A 123 2.26 -10.72 21.61
CA SER A 123 3.70 -10.46 21.63
C SER A 123 4.11 -9.45 20.52
N PRO A 124 5.19 -8.66 20.73
CA PRO A 124 5.73 -7.79 19.68
C PRO A 124 6.01 -8.55 18.38
N GLU A 125 6.47 -9.80 18.46
CA GLU A 125 6.80 -10.65 17.32
C GLU A 125 5.56 -10.95 16.47
N GLU A 126 4.44 -11.34 17.11
CA GLU A 126 3.16 -11.60 16.43
C GLU A 126 2.60 -10.34 15.77
N ILE A 127 2.68 -9.21 16.48
CA ILE A 127 2.23 -7.91 15.96
C ILE A 127 3.05 -7.52 14.74
N VAL A 128 4.38 -7.58 14.82
CA VAL A 128 5.29 -7.27 13.70
C VAL A 128 5.02 -8.18 12.51
N ALA A 129 4.87 -9.49 12.74
CA ALA A 129 4.59 -10.45 11.68
C ALA A 129 3.26 -10.14 10.97
N LEU A 130 2.23 -9.69 11.68
CA LEU A 130 0.97 -9.27 11.06
C LEU A 130 1.10 -7.92 10.34
N VAL A 131 1.73 -6.92 10.97
CA VAL A 131 1.86 -5.56 10.41
C VAL A 131 2.64 -5.58 9.09
N LYS A 132 3.71 -6.38 9.00
CA LYS A 132 4.47 -6.59 7.76
C LYS A 132 3.64 -7.16 6.60
N ARG A 133 2.50 -7.78 6.90
CA ARG A 133 1.55 -8.34 5.92
C ARG A 133 0.37 -7.40 5.66
N CYS A 134 0.39 -6.16 6.15
CA CYS A 134 -0.60 -5.14 5.79
C CYS A 134 -0.37 -4.73 4.32
N PRO A 135 -1.26 -5.08 3.37
CA PRO A 135 -0.97 -4.89 1.95
C PRO A 135 -0.85 -3.41 1.57
N SER A 136 -1.62 -2.55 2.24
CA SER A 136 -1.63 -1.12 1.97
C SER A 136 -0.61 -0.30 2.76
N GLY A 137 0.13 -0.91 3.69
CA GLY A 137 1.01 -0.18 4.60
C GLY A 137 0.28 0.74 5.59
N ALA A 138 -1.04 0.57 5.76
CA ALA A 138 -1.82 1.33 6.72
C ALA A 138 -1.40 1.07 8.18
N LEU A 139 -0.81 -0.09 8.43
CA LEU A 139 -0.23 -0.42 9.72
C LEU A 139 1.28 -0.26 9.66
N SER A 140 1.84 0.37 10.69
CA SER A 140 3.28 0.41 10.96
C SER A 140 3.51 0.22 12.46
N TYR A 141 4.76 0.11 12.90
CA TYR A 141 5.06 -0.07 14.33
C TYR A 141 6.31 0.68 14.76
N SER A 142 6.41 1.00 16.05
CA SER A 142 7.66 1.49 16.67
C SER A 142 8.10 0.57 17.79
N ILE A 143 9.41 0.31 17.84
CA ILE A 143 10.10 -0.36 18.95
C ILE A 143 11.20 0.62 19.39
N GLU A 144 11.34 0.85 20.69
CA GLU A 144 12.32 1.79 21.27
C GLU A 144 12.30 3.18 20.60
N GLY A 145 11.09 3.67 20.26
CA GLY A 145 10.89 4.97 19.60
C GLY A 145 11.22 5.02 18.10
N THR A 146 11.81 3.98 17.53
CA THR A 146 12.12 3.93 16.10
C THR A 146 10.96 3.33 15.33
N GLN A 147 10.34 4.11 14.45
CA GLN A 147 9.23 3.65 13.62
C GLN A 147 9.70 2.90 12.38
N GLN A 148 9.11 1.74 12.15
CA GLN A 148 9.33 0.85 11.02
C GLN A 148 8.11 0.93 10.10
N ARG A 149 8.27 1.57 8.93
CA ARG A 149 7.22 1.75 7.92
C ARG A 149 7.51 1.00 6.61
N ASP A 150 8.79 1.00 6.21
CA ASP A 150 9.24 0.41 4.97
C ASP A 150 9.79 -0.99 5.23
N PHE A 151 8.96 -1.98 4.97
CA PHE A 151 9.37 -3.38 5.07
C PHE A 151 10.03 -3.79 3.75
N THR A 152 11.19 -4.45 3.85
CA THR A 152 11.92 -4.95 2.68
C THR A 152 11.05 -6.00 1.97
N ARG A 153 10.44 -5.59 0.86
CA ARG A 153 9.72 -6.44 -0.09
C ARG A 153 10.15 -6.04 -1.49
N GLU A 154 10.20 -7.00 -2.39
CA GLU A 154 10.43 -6.69 -3.80
C GLU A 154 9.33 -5.73 -4.29
N PRO A 155 9.67 -4.68 -5.07
CA PRO A 155 8.67 -3.79 -5.65
C PRO A 155 7.64 -4.58 -6.46
N GLN A 156 6.36 -4.48 -6.06
CA GLN A 156 5.26 -5.20 -6.68
C GLN A 156 4.02 -4.31 -6.79
N ILE A 157 3.24 -4.49 -7.87
CA ILE A 157 1.86 -4.01 -7.97
C ILE A 157 0.94 -5.22 -8.15
N THR A 158 -0.14 -5.27 -7.37
CA THR A 158 -1.25 -6.21 -7.57
C THR A 158 -2.50 -5.42 -7.97
N VAL A 159 -3.16 -5.82 -9.05
CA VAL A 159 -4.35 -5.16 -9.64
C VAL A 159 -5.57 -6.06 -9.76
#